data_AF-A0A423PQJ1-F1
#
_entry.id   AF-A0A423PQJ1-F1
#
_cell.length_a   1.000
_cell.length_b   1.000
_cell.length_c   1.000
_cell.angle_alpha   90.00
_cell.angle_beta   90.00
_cell.angle_gamma   90.00
#
_symmetry.space_group_name_H-M   'P 1'
#
loop_
_entity.id
_entity.type
_entity.pdbx_description
1 polymer ?
#
loop_
_entity_poly.entity_id
_entity_poly.type
_entity_poly.pdbx_seq_one_letter_code
_entity_poly.pdbx_strand_id
1 'polypeptide(L)'
;MDKHTGRAIDGIDHIQQSIGDILTTRIGTRVERRAYGSDLPRLIDDPVDQRFRVEAYAAVAGAIRRWEPRVTAERVQLIAVNADGPVFELDIVRNADGLRARIRV
;
A
#
# COMPACT_ATOMS: atom_id res chain seq x y z
N MET A 1 4.91 16.44 -1.68
CA MET A 1 4.04 17.13 -2.66
C MET A 1 2.96 16.16 -3.08
N ASP A 2 1.73 16.63 -3.20
CA ASP A 2 0.59 15.86 -3.68
C ASP A 2 0.73 15.56 -5.18
N LYS A 3 0.53 14.30 -5.56
CA LYS A 3 0.77 13.82 -6.93
C LYS A 3 -0.24 14.33 -7.96
N HIS A 4 -1.41 14.80 -7.52
CA HIS A 4 -2.48 15.28 -8.40
C HIS A 4 -2.55 16.80 -8.47
N THR A 5 -2.32 17.48 -7.34
CA THR A 5 -2.52 18.93 -7.19
C THR A 5 -1.21 19.71 -7.13
N GLY A 6 -0.07 19.05 -6.88
CA GLY A 6 1.22 19.72 -6.72
C GLY A 6 1.36 20.50 -5.41
N ARG A 7 0.39 20.42 -4.49
CA ARG A 7 0.44 21.13 -3.20
C ARG A 7 1.39 20.44 -2.23
N ALA A 8 1.88 21.18 -1.23
CA ALA A 8 2.61 20.57 -0.12
C ALA A 8 1.63 19.73 0.72
N ILE A 9 1.99 18.48 0.96
CA ILE A 9 1.32 17.56 1.89
C ILE A 9 2.38 16.94 2.79
N ASP A 10 2.04 16.68 4.03
CA ASP A 10 2.92 16.11 5.05
C ASP A 10 2.19 15.03 5.87
N GLY A 11 2.85 14.54 6.92
CA GLY A 11 2.25 13.63 7.89
C GLY A 11 1.58 12.41 7.27
N ILE A 12 0.34 12.16 7.70
CA ILE A 12 -0.46 10.99 7.29
C ILE A 12 -0.88 11.05 5.83
N ASP A 13 -1.22 12.22 5.29
CA ASP A 13 -1.62 12.37 3.88
C ASP A 13 -0.48 11.97 2.95
N HIS A 14 0.74 12.41 3.27
CA HIS A 14 1.92 12.01 2.53
C HIS A 14 2.21 10.50 2.68
N ILE A 15 1.99 9.92 3.86
CA ILE A 15 2.17 8.47 4.08
C ILE A 15 1.15 7.68 3.28
N GLN A 16 -0.12 8.07 3.27
CA GLN A 16 -1.16 7.43 2.48
C GLN A 16 -0.84 7.47 0.99
N GLN A 17 -0.39 8.63 0.48
CA GLN A 17 0.08 8.75 -0.91
C GLN A 17 1.26 7.80 -1.20
N SER A 18 2.23 7.74 -0.29
CA SER A 18 3.41 6.87 -0.41
C SER A 18 3.04 5.39 -0.45
N ILE A 19 2.14 4.95 0.44
CA ILE A 19 1.63 3.58 0.44
C ILE A 19 0.90 3.27 -0.87
N GLY A 20 0.05 4.18 -1.35
CA GLY A 20 -0.61 4.04 -2.64
C GLY A 20 0.38 3.86 -3.80
N ASP A 21 1.46 4.66 -3.84
CA ASP A 21 2.53 4.54 -4.85
C ASP A 21 3.23 3.17 -4.77
N ILE A 22 3.56 2.71 -3.55
CA ILE A 22 4.21 1.41 -3.31
C ILE A 22 3.33 0.26 -3.80
N LEU A 23 2.05 0.26 -3.44
CA LEU A 23 1.14 -0.86 -3.72
C LEU A 23 0.76 -0.94 -5.20
N THR A 24 0.63 0.20 -5.87
CA THR A 24 0.28 0.25 -7.31
C THR A 24 1.48 0.06 -8.23
N THR A 25 2.70 0.24 -7.74
CA THR A 25 3.90 0.03 -8.56
C THR A 25 4.28 -1.46 -8.65
N ARG A 26 4.33 -1.99 -9.86
CA ARG A 26 4.82 -3.36 -10.12
C ARG A 26 6.33 -3.44 -9.93
N ILE A 27 6.81 -4.45 -9.21
CA ILE A 27 8.25 -4.72 -9.06
C ILE A 27 8.90 -4.88 -10.45
N GLY A 28 10.07 -4.27 -10.64
CA GLY A 28 10.84 -4.31 -11.89
C GLY A 28 10.58 -3.14 -12.83
N THR A 29 9.53 -2.34 -12.61
CA THR A 29 9.13 -1.26 -13.52
C THR A 29 9.83 0.07 -13.26
N ARG A 30 10.25 0.34 -12.02
CA ARG A 30 10.90 1.61 -11.65
C ARG A 30 12.38 1.60 -12.06
N VAL A 31 12.73 2.51 -12.97
CA VAL A 31 14.11 2.73 -13.45
C VAL A 31 15.04 3.07 -12.27
N GLU A 32 16.26 2.53 -12.28
CA GLU A 32 17.26 2.59 -11.18
C GLU A 32 16.80 2.03 -9.81
N ARG A 33 15.54 1.58 -9.66
CA ARG A 33 15.00 1.04 -8.39
C ARG A 33 14.10 -0.17 -8.66
N ARG A 34 14.60 -1.15 -9.40
CA ARG A 34 13.79 -2.31 -9.84
C ARG A 34 13.17 -3.12 -8.69
N ALA A 35 13.74 -3.10 -7.50
CA ALA A 35 13.15 -3.79 -6.35
C ALA A 35 11.92 -3.08 -5.75
N TYR A 36 11.70 -1.82 -6.09
CA TYR A 36 10.60 -1.00 -5.56
C TYR A 36 9.24 -1.46 -6.08
N GLY A 37 8.24 -1.40 -5.21
CA GLY A 37 6.85 -1.73 -5.52
C GLY A 37 6.31 -2.88 -4.68
N SER A 38 5.24 -3.49 -5.17
CA SER A 38 4.59 -4.65 -4.56
C SER A 38 4.27 -5.74 -5.59
N ASP A 39 3.94 -6.93 -5.09
CA ASP A 39 3.43 -8.04 -5.91
C ASP A 39 1.90 -7.95 -6.12
N LEU A 40 1.24 -6.93 -5.55
CA LEU A 40 -0.21 -6.75 -5.65
C LEU A 40 -0.70 -6.63 -7.10
N PRO A 41 -0.01 -5.90 -8.02
CA PRO A 41 -0.43 -5.82 -9.42
C PRO A 41 -0.35 -7.15 -10.19
N ARG A 42 0.31 -8.18 -9.65
CA ARG A 42 0.32 -9.52 -10.27
C ARG A 42 -1.01 -10.25 -10.05
N LEU A 43 -1.69 -9.95 -8.94
CA LEU A 43 -2.97 -10.57 -8.59
C LEU A 43 -4.15 -9.99 -9.38
N ILE A 44 -3.90 -8.99 -10.24
CA ILE A 44 -4.91 -8.50 -11.17
C ILE A 44 -5.27 -9.66 -12.10
N ASP A 45 -6.57 -9.90 -12.30
CA ASP A 45 -7.17 -11.01 -13.04
C ASP A 45 -7.10 -12.40 -12.37
N ASP A 46 -6.55 -12.52 -11.15
CA ASP A 46 -6.65 -13.75 -10.36
C ASP A 46 -8.08 -13.93 -9.79
N PRO A 47 -8.57 -15.18 -9.66
CA PRO A 47 -9.86 -15.45 -9.03
C PRO A 47 -9.87 -15.04 -7.56
N VAL A 48 -10.95 -14.38 -7.11
CA VAL A 48 -11.07 -13.87 -5.72
C VAL A 48 -11.47 -15.00 -4.76
N ASP A 49 -10.52 -15.88 -4.47
CA ASP A 49 -10.68 -17.00 -3.53
C ASP A 49 -9.87 -16.79 -2.22
N GLN A 50 -9.77 -17.83 -1.39
CA GLN A 50 -8.98 -17.77 -0.15
C GLN A 50 -7.49 -17.56 -0.41
N ARG A 51 -6.95 -18.13 -1.48
CA ARG A 51 -5.54 -18.00 -1.86
C ARG A 51 -5.24 -16.57 -2.27
N PHE A 52 -6.09 -15.97 -3.10
CA PHE A 52 -5.98 -14.55 -3.46
C PHE A 52 -5.89 -13.66 -2.23
N ARG A 53 -6.76 -13.87 -1.22
CA ARG A 53 -6.74 -13.08 0.01
C ARG A 53 -5.42 -13.20 0.74
N VAL A 54 -4.88 -14.40 0.89
CA VAL A 54 -3.59 -14.63 1.57
C VAL A 54 -2.44 -13.96 0.81
N GLU A 55 -2.39 -14.14 -0.51
CA GLU A 55 -1.36 -13.52 -1.35
C GLU A 55 -1.44 -11.98 -1.32
N ALA A 56 -2.67 -11.44 -1.37
CA ALA A 56 -2.92 -10.01 -1.29
C ALA A 56 -2.48 -9.41 0.04
N TYR A 57 -2.82 -10.05 1.17
CA TYR A 57 -2.35 -9.62 2.49
C TYR A 57 -0.82 -9.67 2.61
N ALA A 58 -0.20 -10.74 2.12
CA ALA A 58 1.25 -10.88 2.13
C ALA A 58 1.93 -9.80 1.27
N ALA A 59 1.40 -9.50 0.09
CA ALA A 59 1.91 -8.48 -0.80
C ALA A 59 1.83 -7.08 -0.16
N VAL A 60 0.68 -6.71 0.41
CA VAL A 60 0.47 -5.42 1.07
C VAL A 60 1.37 -5.27 2.29
N ALA A 61 1.30 -6.21 3.24
CA ALA A 61 2.09 -6.13 4.48
C ALA A 61 3.60 -6.18 4.20
N GLY A 62 4.03 -7.02 3.26
CA GLY A 62 5.43 -7.13 2.86
C GLY A 62 5.96 -5.84 2.21
N ALA A 63 5.17 -5.22 1.34
CA ALA A 63 5.57 -4.00 0.65
C ALA A 63 5.62 -2.79 1.61
N ILE A 64 4.62 -2.63 2.48
CA ILE A 64 4.62 -1.56 3.50
C ILE A 64 5.82 -1.70 4.43
N ARG A 65 6.06 -2.90 4.97
CA ARG A 65 7.20 -3.16 5.86
C ARG A 65 8.55 -2.86 5.20
N ARG A 66 8.66 -3.10 3.89
CA ARG A 66 9.91 -2.90 3.15
C ARG A 66 10.15 -1.43 2.78
N TRP A 67 9.12 -0.72 2.37
CA TRP A 67 9.26 0.57 1.69
C TRP A 67 8.73 1.77 2.48
N GLU A 68 7.92 1.56 3.52
CA GLU A 68 7.36 2.63 4.35
C GLU A 68 7.80 2.50 5.82
N PRO A 69 9.07 2.82 6.16
CA PRO A 69 9.62 2.64 7.51
C PRO A 69 9.04 3.63 8.55
N ARG A 70 8.29 4.65 8.11
CA ARG A 70 7.70 5.64 9.00
C ARG A 70 6.52 5.09 9.79
N VAL A 71 5.92 3.99 9.33
CA VAL A 71 4.74 3.40 9.96
C VAL A 71 4.83 1.89 10.07
N THR A 72 4.03 1.34 10.99
CA THR A 72 3.79 -0.08 11.13
C THR A 72 2.30 -0.33 10.88
N ALA A 73 1.97 -1.23 9.95
CA ALA A 73 0.59 -1.66 9.74
C ALA A 73 0.19 -2.67 10.82
N GLU A 74 -0.71 -2.29 11.73
CA GLU A 74 -1.24 -3.17 12.78
C GLU A 74 -2.37 -4.05 12.24
N ARG A 75 -3.16 -3.53 11.29
CA ARG A 75 -4.28 -4.25 10.69
C ARG A 75 -4.37 -3.94 9.20
N VAL A 76 -4.58 -4.98 8.40
CA VAL A 76 -4.83 -4.90 6.95
C VAL A 76 -6.14 -5.62 6.68
N GLN A 77 -7.11 -4.93 6.08
CA GLN A 77 -8.41 -5.51 5.73
C GLN A 77 -8.69 -5.30 4.25
N LEU A 78 -8.97 -6.38 3.53
CA LEU A 78 -9.50 -6.31 2.18
C LEU A 78 -10.99 -5.97 2.26
N ILE A 79 -11.38 -4.77 1.85
CA ILE A 79 -12.76 -4.27 1.98
C ILE A 79 -13.58 -4.48 0.71
N ALA A 80 -12.94 -4.48 -0.47
CA ALA A 80 -13.60 -4.72 -1.75
C ALA A 80 -12.58 -5.20 -2.78
N VAL A 81 -13.08 -5.81 -3.86
CA VAL A 81 -12.32 -6.03 -5.09
C VAL A 81 -13.15 -5.45 -6.22
N ASN A 82 -12.63 -4.38 -6.83
CA ASN A 82 -13.30 -3.65 -7.90
C ASN A 82 -12.61 -3.92 -9.24
N ALA A 83 -13.12 -3.34 -10.32
CA ALA A 83 -12.49 -3.39 -11.64
C ALA A 83 -11.05 -2.86 -11.64
N ASP A 84 -10.75 -1.87 -10.79
CA ASP A 84 -9.41 -1.27 -10.65
C ASP A 84 -8.48 -2.06 -9.72
N GLY A 85 -8.99 -3.12 -9.08
CA GLY A 85 -8.23 -3.98 -8.17
C GLY A 85 -8.76 -4.04 -6.73
N PRO A 86 -8.03 -4.71 -5.83
CA PRO A 86 -8.38 -4.85 -4.42
C PRO A 86 -8.20 -3.54 -3.65
N VAL A 87 -9.18 -3.21 -2.82
CA VAL A 87 -9.17 -2.02 -1.96
C VAL A 87 -8.93 -2.44 -0.52
N PHE A 88 -8.01 -1.76 0.17
CA PHE A 88 -7.64 -2.08 1.55
C PHE A 88 -7.96 -0.94 2.51
N GLU A 89 -8.39 -1.32 3.71
CA GLU A 89 -8.35 -0.46 4.89
C GLU A 89 -7.16 -0.87 5.76
N LEU A 90 -6.33 0.10 6.13
CA LEU A 90 -5.15 -0.09 6.94
C LEU A 90 -5.26 0.70 8.23
N ASP A 91 -5.07 0.03 9.37
CA ASP A 91 -4.76 0.72 10.62
C ASP A 91 -3.24 0.75 10.76
N ILE A 92 -2.68 1.96 10.75
CA ILE A 92 -1.25 2.21 10.81
C ILE A 92 -0.88 2.98 12.09
N VAL A 93 0.27 2.65 12.66
CA VAL A 93 0.91 3.41 13.75
C VAL A 93 2.16 4.06 13.19
N ARG A 94 2.29 5.37 13.37
CA ARG A 94 3.51 6.09 13.03
C ARG A 94 4.58 5.85 14.08
N ASN A 95 5.75 5.42 13.64
CA ASN A 95 6.83 4.98 14.54
C ASN A 95 7.48 6.13 15.32
N ALA A 96 7.34 7.38 14.87
CA ALA A 96 7.98 8.54 15.50
C ALA A 96 7.23 9.07 16.74
N ASP A 97 5.90 9.01 16.74
CA ASP A 97 5.03 9.62 17.76
C ASP A 97 3.92 8.68 18.28
N GLY A 98 3.81 7.47 17.73
CA GLY A 98 2.76 6.51 18.07
C GLY A 98 1.39 6.88 17.53
N LEU A 99 1.30 7.88 16.63
CA LEU A 99 0.02 8.33 16.09
C LEU A 99 -0.65 7.21 15.29
N ARG A 100 -1.90 6.90 15.66
CA ARG A 100 -2.75 5.92 14.98
C ARG A 100 -3.59 6.61 13.92
N ALA A 101 -3.54 6.08 12.71
CA ALA A 101 -4.38 6.53 11.62
C ALA A 101 -5.00 5.34 10.90
N ARG A 102 -6.23 5.54 10.46
CA ARG A 102 -6.90 4.63 9.54
C ARG A 102 -6.87 5.24 8.15
N ILE A 103 -6.34 4.50 7.19
CA ILE A 103 -6.25 4.95 5.80
C ILE A 103 -6.84 3.92 4.86
N ARG A 104 -7.33 4.40 3.71
CA ARG A 104 -7.85 3.57 2.63
C ARG A 104 -6.93 3.70 1.43
N VAL A 105 -6.51 2.57 0.87
CA VAL A 105 -5.56 2.48 -0.26
C VAL A 105 -6.00 1.45 -1.29
#